data_AF-A0A6J2TRP9-F1
#
_entry.id   AF-A0A6J2TRP9-F1
#
_cell.length_a   1.000
_cell.length_b   1.000
_cell.length_c   1.000
_cell.angle_alpha   90.00
_cell.angle_beta   90.00
_cell.angle_gamma   90.00
#
_symmetry.space_group_name_H-M   'P 1'
#
loop_
_entity.id
_entity.type
_entity.pdbx_description
1 polymer ?
#
loop_
_entity_poly.entity_id
_entity_poly.type
_entity_poly.pdbx_seq_one_letter_code
_entity_poly.pdbx_strand_id
1 'polypeptide(L)'
;MLYETAQYYPAYKSQVQPTPDDVLQERLRRGRPPSQLPPRAQPPFVRFSADPEEFSEQPEDKTVRFINRVYLFAGLLIFITTVQLLSIVFLLKERDKYMTIAGFVLLAVGFVLLIIFNLFAGVRRIFVLNYILAVLLVECLALGTIFVLPDYDIRYVALAIVIALTLLMLCYLLGAWLPKNILPNEIVIFIALGALMAVAIACLIMYFLTRDRRYELGFNGVLLVVVMISSLYHAQVVHGRRFEVIFKDNVFCAVTIGVHFVLLFTISHNLIQNIMQFKELNA
;
A
#
# COMPACT_ATOMS: atom_id res chain seq x y z
N MET A 1 -29.05 -8.06 14.54
CA MET A 1 -28.28 -9.25 14.94
C MET A 1 -26.84 -8.80 15.21
N LEU A 2 -26.66 -8.17 16.37
CA LEU A 2 -25.40 -7.57 16.83
C LEU A 2 -24.72 -8.60 17.74
N TYR A 3 -23.58 -9.12 17.32
CA TYR A 3 -22.79 -10.03 18.16
C TYR A 3 -21.95 -9.22 19.14
N GLU A 4 -22.43 -9.24 20.36
CA GLU A 4 -21.75 -8.96 21.61
C GLU A 4 -20.52 -9.88 21.73
N THR A 5 -19.33 -9.33 21.52
CA THR A 5 -18.07 -9.98 21.91
C THR A 5 -17.35 -9.06 22.89
N ALA A 6 -17.93 -8.99 24.09
CA ALA A 6 -17.25 -8.47 25.26
C ALA A 6 -16.00 -9.32 25.53
N GLN A 7 -14.87 -8.64 25.55
CA GLN A 7 -13.54 -9.15 25.76
C GLN A 7 -13.42 -9.86 27.11
N TYR A 8 -13.13 -11.16 27.07
CA TYR A 8 -12.49 -11.86 28.18
C TYR A 8 -10.98 -11.67 28.05
N TYR A 9 -10.46 -10.52 28.51
CA TYR A 9 -9.02 -10.40 28.77
C TYR A 9 -8.76 -10.98 30.16
N PRO A 10 -8.10 -12.15 30.29
CA PRO A 10 -7.66 -12.61 31.60
C PRO A 10 -6.68 -11.56 32.14
N ALA A 11 -6.94 -11.10 33.36
CA ALA A 11 -6.08 -10.18 34.08
C ALA A 11 -4.62 -10.65 33.97
N TYR A 12 -3.80 -9.86 33.28
CA TYR A 12 -2.37 -10.09 33.15
C TYR A 12 -1.78 -9.94 34.55
N LYS A 13 -1.70 -11.04 35.30
CA LYS A 13 -0.93 -11.10 36.55
C LYS A 13 0.45 -10.59 36.20
N SER A 14 0.84 -9.45 36.75
CA SER A 14 2.19 -8.91 36.62
C SER A 14 3.15 -9.95 37.17
N GLN A 15 3.69 -10.78 36.28
CA GLN A 15 4.79 -11.65 36.63
C GLN A 15 5.97 -10.73 36.86
N VAL A 16 6.25 -10.46 38.14
CA VAL A 16 7.48 -9.82 38.58
C VAL A 16 8.62 -10.60 37.94
N GLN A 17 9.33 -9.94 37.01
CA GLN A 17 10.48 -10.55 36.36
C GLN A 17 11.49 -10.88 37.46
N PRO A 18 11.88 -12.16 37.63
CA PRO A 18 12.82 -12.53 38.66
C PRO A 18 14.11 -11.75 38.44
N THR A 19 14.64 -11.16 39.51
CA THR A 19 15.89 -10.42 39.39
C THR A 19 17.03 -11.38 39.04
N PRO A 20 18.09 -10.93 38.36
CA PRO A 20 19.21 -11.81 37.99
C PRO A 20 19.78 -12.61 39.16
N ASP A 21 19.72 -12.04 40.36
CA ASP A 21 20.17 -12.66 41.61
C ASP A 21 19.25 -13.79 42.09
N ASP A 22 17.94 -13.68 41.87
CA ASP A 22 16.97 -14.74 42.18
C ASP A 22 17.23 -15.98 41.29
N VAL A 23 17.54 -15.74 40.02
CA VAL A 23 17.86 -16.83 39.06
C VAL A 23 19.17 -17.51 39.43
N LEU A 24 20.16 -16.75 39.93
CA LEU A 24 21.44 -17.29 40.36
C LEU A 24 21.31 -18.07 41.68
N GLN A 25 20.55 -17.57 42.65
CA GLN A 25 20.28 -18.28 43.91
C GLN A 25 19.48 -19.57 43.70
N GLU A 26 18.48 -19.57 42.80
CA GLU A 26 17.72 -20.77 42.45
C GLU A 26 18.62 -21.82 41.74
N ARG A 27 19.57 -21.36 40.89
CA ARG A 27 20.57 -22.24 40.25
C ARG A 27 21.54 -22.85 41.25
N LEU A 28 22.02 -22.07 42.22
CA LEU A 28 22.90 -22.54 43.28
C LEU A 28 22.19 -23.51 44.25
N ARG A 29 20.92 -23.24 44.59
CA ARG A 29 20.11 -24.13 45.43
C ARG A 29 19.82 -25.48 44.79
N ARG A 30 19.67 -25.55 43.47
CA ARG A 30 19.27 -26.79 42.81
C ARG A 30 20.40 -27.79 42.60
N GLY A 31 21.66 -27.43 42.80
CA GLY A 31 22.80 -28.36 42.82
C GLY A 31 22.85 -29.37 41.67
N ARG A 32 22.20 -29.09 40.53
CA ARG A 32 22.02 -30.04 39.44
C ARG A 32 23.04 -29.74 38.35
N PRO A 33 23.83 -30.73 37.92
CA PRO A 33 24.68 -30.57 36.76
C PRO A 33 23.84 -30.23 35.50
N PRO A 34 24.37 -29.43 34.55
CA PRO A 34 23.62 -28.90 33.40
C PRO A 34 22.95 -29.94 32.51
N SER A 35 23.34 -31.21 32.61
CA SER A 35 22.90 -32.32 31.75
C SER A 35 21.53 -32.93 32.11
N GLN A 36 20.89 -32.51 33.21
CA GLN A 36 19.62 -33.10 33.68
C GLN A 36 18.46 -32.09 33.80
N LEU A 37 18.52 -30.97 33.08
CA LEU A 37 17.38 -30.07 32.98
C LEU A 37 16.30 -30.74 32.12
N PRO A 38 15.09 -31.01 32.66
CA PRO A 38 13.99 -31.49 31.83
C PRO A 38 13.71 -30.46 30.74
N PRO A 39 13.34 -30.90 29.52
CA PRO A 39 12.96 -29.99 28.44
C PRO A 39 11.93 -29.00 28.98
N ARG A 40 12.23 -27.70 28.83
CA ARG A 40 11.36 -26.61 29.29
C ARG A 40 9.98 -26.83 28.67
N ALA A 41 8.99 -27.15 29.50
CA ALA A 41 7.60 -27.29 29.05
C ALA A 41 7.21 -25.98 28.38
N GLN A 42 7.00 -26.02 27.06
CA GLN A 42 6.57 -24.86 26.30
C GLN A 42 5.17 -24.46 26.81
N PRO A 43 4.89 -23.16 27.01
CA PRO A 43 3.60 -22.72 27.50
C PRO A 43 2.46 -23.15 26.55
N PRO A 44 1.24 -23.43 27.05
CA PRO A 44 0.16 -24.06 26.27
C PRO A 44 -0.43 -23.20 25.13
N PHE A 45 0.06 -21.98 24.92
CA PHE A 45 -0.62 -20.97 24.11
C PHE A 45 -0.06 -20.74 22.70
N VAL A 46 0.91 -21.54 22.24
CA VAL A 46 1.34 -21.50 20.84
C VAL A 46 1.60 -22.91 20.31
N ARG A 47 0.60 -23.80 20.41
CA ARG A 47 0.43 -24.82 19.37
C ARG A 47 -0.47 -24.18 18.31
N PHE A 48 0.14 -23.51 17.33
CA PHE A 48 -0.44 -23.55 16.00
C PHE A 48 -0.63 -25.03 15.71
N SER A 49 -1.87 -25.45 15.45
CA SER A 49 -2.13 -26.76 14.86
C SER A 49 -1.31 -26.81 13.59
N ALA A 50 -0.12 -27.42 13.70
CA ALA A 50 0.67 -27.81 12.55
C ALA A 50 -0.16 -28.92 11.91
N ASP A 51 -0.95 -28.53 10.92
CA ASP A 51 -1.58 -29.50 10.02
C ASP A 51 -0.45 -30.40 9.48
N PRO A 52 -0.57 -31.74 9.56
CA PRO A 52 0.52 -32.67 9.23
C PRO A 52 1.01 -32.59 7.76
N GLU A 53 0.36 -31.82 6.90
CA GLU A 53 0.77 -31.62 5.50
C GLU A 53 1.82 -30.50 5.31
N GLU A 54 2.19 -29.73 6.34
CA GLU A 54 3.12 -28.60 6.18
C GLU A 54 4.62 -28.96 6.21
N PHE A 55 4.97 -30.26 6.20
CA PHE A 55 6.31 -30.74 6.59
C PHE A 55 7.36 -30.85 5.45
N SER A 56 7.15 -30.24 4.28
CA SER A 56 8.19 -30.25 3.23
C SER A 56 8.34 -28.98 2.38
N GLU A 57 7.48 -27.98 2.53
CA GLU A 57 7.68 -26.73 1.78
C GLU A 57 8.72 -25.85 2.49
N GLN A 58 9.84 -25.62 1.81
CA GLN A 58 10.86 -24.69 2.30
C GLN A 58 10.24 -23.29 2.47
N PRO A 59 10.63 -22.55 3.51
CA PRO A 59 10.08 -21.20 3.77
C PRO A 59 10.30 -20.22 2.60
N GLU A 60 11.29 -20.49 1.74
CA GLU A 60 11.54 -19.74 0.51
C GLU A 60 10.41 -19.92 -0.51
N ASP A 61 9.89 -21.14 -0.68
CA ASP A 61 8.82 -21.44 -1.64
C ASP A 61 7.52 -20.72 -1.32
N LYS A 62 7.17 -20.61 -0.03
CA LYS A 62 5.95 -19.91 0.43
C LYS A 62 6.04 -18.41 0.13
N THR A 63 7.21 -17.81 0.34
CA THR A 63 7.48 -16.40 0.04
C THR A 63 7.37 -16.12 -1.46
N VAL A 64 7.99 -16.96 -2.31
CA VAL A 64 7.92 -16.79 -3.78
C VAL A 64 6.47 -16.90 -4.29
N ARG A 65 5.71 -17.87 -3.80
CA ARG A 65 4.29 -18.01 -4.17
C ARG A 65 3.44 -16.82 -3.72
N PHE A 66 3.70 -16.27 -2.54
CA PHE A 66 3.04 -15.05 -2.07
C PHE A 66 3.32 -13.89 -3.01
N ILE A 67 4.59 -13.63 -3.29
CA ILE A 67 5.05 -12.52 -4.15
C ILE A 67 4.39 -12.65 -5.54
N ASN A 68 4.41 -13.85 -6.13
CA ASN A 68 3.81 -14.10 -7.43
C ASN A 68 2.30 -13.83 -7.43
N ARG A 69 1.57 -14.24 -6.38
CA ARG A 69 0.12 -13.97 -6.26
C ARG A 69 -0.16 -12.47 -6.14
N VAL A 70 0.64 -11.73 -5.36
CA VAL A 70 0.50 -10.28 -5.21
C VAL A 70 0.69 -9.58 -6.55
N TYR A 71 1.77 -9.86 -7.27
CA TYR A 71 2.04 -9.21 -8.55
C TYR A 71 1.09 -9.64 -9.66
N LEU A 72 0.65 -10.90 -9.70
CA LEU A 72 -0.36 -11.36 -10.66
C LEU A 72 -1.68 -10.62 -10.44
N PHE A 73 -2.15 -10.56 -9.19
CA PHE A 73 -3.40 -9.88 -8.89
C PHE A 73 -3.30 -8.36 -9.11
N ALA A 74 -2.19 -7.73 -8.73
CA ALA A 74 -1.92 -6.33 -9.05
C ALA A 74 -1.88 -6.07 -10.56
N GLY A 75 -1.19 -6.93 -11.32
CA GLY A 75 -1.12 -6.85 -12.77
C GLY A 75 -2.49 -6.97 -13.43
N LEU A 76 -3.36 -7.86 -12.92
CA LEU A 76 -4.75 -7.99 -13.38
C LEU A 76 -5.54 -6.71 -13.12
N LEU A 77 -5.44 -6.14 -11.91
CA LEU A 77 -6.12 -4.88 -11.56
C LEU A 77 -5.63 -3.73 -12.47
N ILE A 78 -4.31 -3.58 -12.64
CA ILE A 78 -3.72 -2.55 -13.52
C ILE A 78 -4.15 -2.74 -14.97
N PHE A 79 -4.23 -3.99 -15.45
CA PHE A 79 -4.69 -4.29 -16.80
C PHE A 79 -6.15 -3.89 -16.99
N ILE A 80 -7.03 -4.28 -16.07
CA ILE A 80 -8.46 -3.90 -16.10
C ILE A 80 -8.59 -2.37 -16.08
N THR A 81 -7.91 -1.70 -15.16
CA THR A 81 -7.89 -0.23 -15.09
C THR A 81 -7.39 0.39 -16.39
N THR A 82 -6.33 -0.13 -17.00
CA THR A 82 -5.80 0.38 -18.27
C THR A 82 -6.81 0.27 -19.40
N VAL A 83 -7.45 -0.90 -19.54
CA VAL A 83 -8.49 -1.14 -20.55
C VAL A 83 -9.66 -0.20 -20.32
N GLN A 84 -10.08 -0.03 -19.08
CA GLN A 84 -11.16 0.87 -18.69
C GLN A 84 -10.84 2.33 -19.01
N LEU A 85 -9.66 2.82 -18.64
CA LEU A 85 -9.20 4.19 -18.92
C LEU A 85 -9.22 4.48 -20.43
N LEU A 86 -8.66 3.57 -21.24
CA LEU A 86 -8.63 3.72 -22.70
C LEU A 86 -10.03 3.63 -23.32
N SER A 87 -10.88 2.71 -22.82
CA SER A 87 -12.25 2.55 -23.34
C SER A 87 -13.10 3.79 -23.07
N ILE A 88 -13.00 4.36 -21.86
CA ILE A 88 -13.74 5.56 -21.47
C ILE A 88 -13.31 6.75 -22.33
N VAL A 89 -12.00 6.97 -22.50
CA VAL A 89 -11.47 8.07 -23.33
C VAL A 89 -11.87 7.91 -24.80
N PHE A 90 -11.93 6.67 -25.30
CA PHE A 90 -12.37 6.40 -26.65
C PHE A 90 -13.87 6.67 -26.87
N LEU A 91 -14.71 6.31 -25.89
CA LEU A 91 -16.17 6.47 -25.98
C LEU A 91 -16.64 7.89 -25.67
N LEU A 92 -15.97 8.57 -24.73
CA LEU A 92 -16.35 9.90 -24.24
C LEU A 92 -15.48 10.96 -24.88
N LYS A 93 -15.86 11.34 -26.11
CA LYS A 93 -15.16 12.37 -26.88
C LYS A 93 -15.45 13.79 -26.38
N GLU A 94 -16.58 13.99 -25.70
CA GLU A 94 -17.01 15.30 -25.19
C GLU A 94 -17.16 15.28 -23.67
N ARG A 95 -16.71 16.36 -23.02
CA ARG A 95 -16.77 16.50 -21.56
C ARG A 95 -18.10 17.12 -21.14
N ASP A 96 -18.85 16.37 -20.33
CA ASP A 96 -19.99 16.92 -19.60
C ASP A 96 -19.57 17.39 -18.19
N LYS A 97 -20.08 18.54 -17.74
CA LYS A 97 -19.87 19.06 -16.38
C LYS A 97 -20.36 18.07 -15.31
N TYR A 98 -21.42 17.31 -15.60
CA TYR A 98 -21.93 16.31 -14.67
C TYR A 98 -20.93 15.16 -14.42
N MET A 99 -20.11 14.82 -15.42
CA MET A 99 -19.08 13.78 -15.28
C MET A 99 -18.00 14.21 -14.30
N THR A 100 -17.54 15.46 -14.33
CA THR A 100 -16.54 15.96 -13.38
C THR A 100 -17.03 15.87 -11.94
N ILE A 101 -18.30 16.22 -11.67
CA ILE A 101 -18.90 16.09 -10.33
C ILE A 101 -18.96 14.62 -9.92
N ALA A 102 -19.42 13.73 -10.81
CA ALA A 102 -19.44 12.28 -10.56
C ALA A 102 -18.04 11.74 -10.27
N GLY A 103 -17.02 12.22 -10.98
CA GLY A 103 -15.61 11.89 -10.76
C GLY A 103 -15.13 12.26 -9.36
N PHE A 104 -15.43 13.48 -8.89
CA PHE A 104 -15.11 13.89 -7.52
C PHE A 104 -15.81 13.04 -6.46
N VAL A 105 -17.08 12.68 -6.67
CA VAL A 105 -17.83 11.80 -5.77
C VAL A 105 -17.19 10.41 -5.74
N LEU A 106 -16.82 9.85 -6.90
CA LEU A 106 -16.16 8.54 -6.99
C LEU A 106 -14.78 8.54 -6.32
N LEU A 107 -13.98 9.61 -6.49
CA LEU A 107 -12.72 9.77 -5.77
C LEU A 107 -12.95 9.83 -4.26
N ALA A 108 -13.93 10.62 -3.79
CA ALA A 108 -14.25 10.72 -2.37
C ALA A 108 -14.67 9.37 -1.78
N VAL A 109 -15.53 8.63 -2.49
CA VAL A 109 -15.93 7.25 -2.12
C VAL A 109 -14.70 6.34 -2.10
N GLY A 110 -13.84 6.40 -3.13
CA GLY A 110 -12.58 5.67 -3.18
C GLY A 110 -11.68 5.94 -1.97
N PHE A 111 -11.52 7.20 -1.56
CA PHE A 111 -10.74 7.55 -0.36
C PHE A 111 -11.37 7.02 0.93
N VAL A 112 -12.70 7.09 1.07
CA VAL A 112 -13.40 6.50 2.22
C VAL A 112 -13.20 4.99 2.27
N LEU A 113 -13.34 4.30 1.13
CA LEU A 113 -13.06 2.88 1.03
C LEU A 113 -11.59 2.57 1.37
N LEU A 114 -10.64 3.41 0.94
CA LEU A 114 -9.21 3.25 1.26
C LEU A 114 -8.98 3.37 2.77
N ILE A 115 -9.60 4.34 3.43
CA ILE A 115 -9.52 4.52 4.89
C ILE A 115 -10.11 3.30 5.60
N ILE A 116 -11.29 2.83 5.18
CA ILE A 116 -11.93 1.64 5.76
C ILE A 116 -11.01 0.42 5.58
N PHE A 117 -10.45 0.25 4.39
CA PHE A 117 -9.57 -0.86 4.05
C PHE A 117 -8.27 -0.87 4.87
N ASN A 118 -7.73 0.32 5.18
CA ASN A 118 -6.55 0.48 6.02
C ASN A 118 -6.85 0.24 7.51
N LEU A 119 -7.92 0.86 8.04
CA LEU A 119 -8.22 0.85 9.48
C LEU A 119 -8.87 -0.45 9.96
N PHE A 120 -9.74 -1.07 9.16
CA PHE A 120 -10.51 -2.24 9.59
C PHE A 120 -9.84 -3.55 9.16
N ALA A 121 -8.82 -3.97 9.91
CA ALA A 121 -8.18 -5.27 9.70
C ALA A 121 -9.16 -6.46 9.76
N GLY A 122 -10.29 -6.32 10.46
CA GLY A 122 -11.36 -7.32 10.50
C GLY A 122 -12.02 -7.57 9.14
N VAL A 123 -12.19 -6.52 8.33
CA VAL A 123 -12.76 -6.63 6.97
C VAL A 123 -11.82 -7.40 6.06
N ARG A 124 -10.49 -7.21 6.22
CA ARG A 124 -9.47 -7.94 5.45
C ARG A 124 -9.45 -9.45 5.72
N ARG A 125 -9.97 -9.90 6.87
CA ARG A 125 -10.03 -11.33 7.23
C ARG A 125 -11.09 -12.10 6.46
N ILE A 126 -12.13 -11.44 5.96
CA ILE A 126 -13.21 -12.09 5.21
C ILE A 126 -12.77 -12.16 3.75
N PHE A 127 -12.36 -13.36 3.30
CA PHE A 127 -11.76 -13.59 1.98
C PHE A 127 -12.54 -12.92 0.84
N VAL A 128 -13.82 -13.27 0.67
CA VAL A 128 -14.65 -12.77 -0.45
C VAL A 128 -14.82 -11.24 -0.40
N LEU A 129 -15.09 -10.70 0.80
CA LEU A 129 -15.30 -9.27 0.98
C LEU A 129 -14.04 -8.47 0.68
N ASN A 130 -12.86 -9.02 1.01
CA ASN A 130 -11.56 -8.39 0.73
C ASN A 130 -11.36 -8.19 -0.79
N TYR A 131 -11.67 -9.20 -1.62
CA TYR A 131 -11.56 -9.08 -3.09
C TYR A 131 -12.58 -8.10 -3.67
N ILE A 132 -13.83 -8.14 -3.22
CA ILE A 132 -14.86 -7.21 -3.70
C ILE A 132 -14.48 -5.77 -3.36
N LEU A 133 -14.03 -5.53 -2.13
CA LEU A 133 -13.62 -4.21 -1.67
C LEU A 133 -12.37 -3.72 -2.40
N ALA A 134 -11.42 -4.62 -2.68
CA ALA A 134 -10.23 -4.34 -3.47
C ALA A 134 -10.55 -3.88 -4.90
N VAL A 135 -11.40 -4.63 -5.61
CA VAL A 135 -11.83 -4.27 -6.97
C VAL A 135 -12.60 -2.96 -6.94
N LEU A 136 -13.60 -2.84 -6.06
CA LEU A 136 -14.42 -1.63 -5.94
C LEU A 136 -13.57 -0.38 -5.65
N LEU A 137 -12.55 -0.52 -4.79
CA LEU A 137 -11.64 0.57 -4.48
C LEU A 137 -10.88 1.05 -5.71
N VAL A 138 -10.24 0.13 -6.43
CA VAL A 138 -9.43 0.48 -7.60
C VAL A 138 -10.31 1.03 -8.72
N GLU A 139 -11.49 0.45 -8.94
CA GLU A 139 -12.48 0.93 -9.91
C GLU A 139 -12.98 2.34 -9.58
N CYS A 140 -13.35 2.62 -8.33
CA CYS A 140 -13.77 3.96 -7.91
C CYS A 140 -12.65 5.00 -8.10
N LEU A 141 -11.40 4.64 -7.80
CA LEU A 141 -10.26 5.54 -7.99
C LEU A 141 -9.93 5.75 -9.47
N ALA A 142 -10.00 4.70 -10.29
CA ALA A 142 -9.78 4.77 -11.73
C ALA A 142 -10.84 5.62 -12.44
N LEU A 143 -12.12 5.31 -12.20
CA LEU A 143 -13.26 6.07 -12.73
C LEU A 143 -13.29 7.51 -12.21
N GLY A 144 -13.01 7.69 -10.93
CA GLY A 144 -12.92 9.02 -10.34
C GLY A 144 -11.84 9.86 -11.00
N THR A 145 -10.68 9.27 -11.25
CA THR A 145 -9.55 9.93 -11.91
C THR A 145 -9.90 10.32 -13.35
N ILE A 146 -10.39 9.37 -14.16
CA ILE A 146 -10.65 9.62 -15.58
C ILE A 146 -11.75 10.67 -15.80
N PHE A 147 -12.75 10.75 -14.92
CA PHE A 147 -13.80 11.76 -15.02
C PHE A 147 -13.36 13.15 -14.57
N VAL A 148 -12.31 13.24 -13.74
CA VAL A 148 -11.71 14.52 -13.30
C VAL A 148 -10.63 15.00 -14.27
N LEU A 149 -10.15 14.16 -15.20
CA LEU A 149 -9.13 14.55 -16.17
C LEU A 149 -9.56 15.79 -16.98
N PRO A 150 -8.67 16.78 -17.16
CA PRO A 150 -9.01 18.02 -17.84
C PRO A 150 -9.31 17.81 -19.34
N ASP A 151 -8.55 16.93 -20.00
CA ASP A 151 -8.58 16.68 -21.44
C ASP A 151 -8.54 15.18 -21.78
N TYR A 152 -9.43 14.76 -22.69
CA TYR A 152 -9.62 13.38 -23.16
C TYR A 152 -8.86 13.06 -24.46
N ASP A 153 -7.65 13.60 -24.65
CA ASP A 153 -6.84 13.16 -25.79
C ASP A 153 -6.20 11.79 -25.49
N ILE A 154 -6.56 10.80 -26.31
CA ILE A 154 -6.06 9.43 -26.24
C ILE A 154 -4.54 9.36 -26.28
N ARG A 155 -3.86 10.28 -26.98
CA ARG A 155 -2.41 10.31 -27.09
C ARG A 155 -1.76 10.63 -25.74
N TYR A 156 -2.26 11.64 -25.04
CA TYR A 156 -1.75 12.02 -23.72
C TYR A 156 -2.08 10.98 -22.66
N VAL A 157 -3.27 10.38 -22.72
CA VAL A 157 -3.65 9.30 -21.81
C VAL A 157 -2.77 8.07 -22.03
N ALA A 158 -2.59 7.62 -23.27
CA ALA A 158 -1.73 6.48 -23.58
C ALA A 158 -0.28 6.73 -23.16
N LEU A 159 0.25 7.92 -23.43
CA LEU A 159 1.60 8.31 -22.99
C LEU A 159 1.71 8.31 -21.45
N ALA A 160 0.72 8.86 -20.74
CA ALA A 160 0.68 8.86 -19.28
C ALA A 160 0.63 7.44 -18.70
N ILE A 161 -0.11 6.52 -19.32
CA ILE A 161 -0.14 5.10 -18.91
C ILE A 161 1.24 4.46 -19.07
N VAL A 162 1.91 4.67 -20.20
CA VAL A 162 3.27 4.13 -20.44
C VAL A 162 4.28 4.68 -19.42
N ILE A 163 4.24 6.00 -19.16
CA ILE A 163 5.11 6.62 -18.15
C ILE A 163 4.79 6.09 -16.74
N ALA A 164 3.52 5.97 -16.39
CA ALA A 164 3.12 5.45 -15.08
C ALA A 164 3.55 3.98 -14.89
N LEU A 165 3.36 3.12 -15.89
CA LEU A 165 3.80 1.72 -15.84
C LEU A 165 5.32 1.60 -15.73
N THR A 166 6.07 2.39 -16.50
CA THR A 166 7.54 2.38 -16.44
C THR A 166 8.06 2.87 -15.09
N LEU A 167 7.53 3.97 -14.56
CA LEU A 167 7.89 4.47 -13.22
C LEU A 167 7.54 3.47 -12.11
N LEU A 168 6.36 2.85 -12.19
CA LEU A 168 5.92 1.84 -11.24
C LEU A 168 6.86 0.62 -11.28
N MET A 169 7.14 0.10 -12.47
CA MET A 169 8.05 -1.03 -12.66
C MET A 169 9.45 -0.71 -12.13
N LEU A 170 10.00 0.46 -12.46
CA LEU A 170 11.29 0.92 -11.96
C LEU A 170 11.30 1.02 -10.43
N CYS A 171 10.28 1.60 -9.80
CA CYS A 171 10.18 1.68 -8.35
C CYS A 171 10.15 0.30 -7.70
N TYR A 172 9.35 -0.62 -8.21
CA TYR A 172 9.22 -1.94 -7.60
C TYR A 172 10.47 -2.80 -7.83
N LEU A 173 11.14 -2.70 -8.99
CA LEU A 173 12.42 -3.35 -9.25
C LEU A 173 13.53 -2.79 -8.34
N LEU A 174 13.64 -1.46 -8.24
CA LEU A 174 14.61 -0.81 -7.36
C LEU A 174 14.34 -1.17 -5.90
N GLY A 175 13.07 -1.18 -5.47
CA GLY A 175 12.68 -1.58 -4.13
C GLY A 175 13.00 -3.04 -3.81
N ALA A 176 12.86 -3.93 -4.81
CA ALA A 176 13.26 -5.34 -4.69
C ALA A 176 14.78 -5.49 -4.55
N TRP A 177 15.57 -4.72 -5.30
CA TRP A 177 17.04 -4.84 -5.35
C TRP A 177 17.78 -4.09 -4.23
N LEU A 178 17.19 -3.07 -3.62
CA LEU A 178 17.90 -2.19 -2.69
C LEU A 178 18.39 -2.91 -1.42
N PRO A 179 19.70 -3.03 -1.12
CA PRO A 179 20.21 -3.79 0.03
C PRO A 179 19.78 -3.18 1.37
N LYS A 180 19.47 -4.02 2.37
CA LYS A 180 18.91 -3.59 3.68
C LYS A 180 19.78 -2.53 4.40
N ASN A 181 21.07 -2.51 4.13
CA ASN A 181 22.02 -1.60 4.79
C ASN A 181 21.86 -0.12 4.37
N ILE A 182 21.24 0.14 3.22
CA ILE A 182 21.03 1.50 2.68
C ILE A 182 19.65 2.04 3.08
N LEU A 183 18.77 1.18 3.63
CA LEU A 183 17.39 1.52 3.90
C LEU A 183 17.28 2.45 5.12
N PRO A 184 16.67 3.64 5.00
CA PRO A 184 16.39 4.47 6.15
C PRO A 184 15.42 3.76 7.11
N ASN A 185 15.55 4.06 8.41
CA ASN A 185 14.67 3.53 9.44
C ASN A 185 13.20 3.82 9.11
N GLU A 186 12.28 2.94 9.50
CA GLU A 186 10.84 3.08 9.23
C GLU A 186 10.30 4.43 9.73
N ILE A 187 10.70 4.82 10.93
CA ILE A 187 10.32 6.10 11.56
C ILE A 187 10.76 7.28 10.68
N VAL A 188 11.94 7.21 10.08
CA VAL A 188 12.47 8.27 9.21
C VAL A 188 11.66 8.38 7.93
N ILE A 189 11.30 7.24 7.32
CA ILE A 189 10.45 7.22 6.12
C ILE A 189 9.06 7.80 6.45
N PHE A 190 8.48 7.42 7.59
CA PHE A 190 7.17 7.92 8.02
C PHE A 190 7.19 9.44 8.25
N ILE A 191 8.19 9.96 8.95
CA ILE A 191 8.34 11.40 9.17
C ILE A 191 8.57 12.13 7.84
N ALA A 192 9.41 11.60 6.95
CA ALA A 192 9.67 12.20 5.65
C ALA A 192 8.41 12.23 4.77
N LEU A 193 7.65 11.13 4.70
CA LEU A 193 6.37 11.08 3.99
C LEU A 193 5.36 12.06 4.59
N GLY A 194 5.27 12.14 5.93
CA GLY A 194 4.39 13.09 6.61
C GLY A 194 4.73 14.55 6.29
N ALA A 195 6.02 14.90 6.31
CA ALA A 195 6.50 16.23 5.95
C ALA A 195 6.22 16.56 4.48
N LEU A 196 6.51 15.64 3.55
CA LEU A 196 6.23 15.84 2.12
C LEU A 196 4.72 15.97 1.85
N MET A 197 3.88 15.20 2.55
CA MET A 197 2.43 15.33 2.45
C MET A 197 1.94 16.68 2.96
N ALA A 198 2.51 17.21 4.05
CA ALA A 198 2.19 18.56 4.52
C ALA A 198 2.55 19.63 3.47
N VAL A 199 3.71 19.49 2.82
CA VAL A 199 4.12 20.37 1.71
C VAL A 199 3.16 20.24 0.52
N ALA A 200 2.77 19.01 0.13
CA ALA A 200 1.79 18.79 -0.93
C ALA A 200 0.45 19.47 -0.62
N ILE A 201 -0.06 19.33 0.61
CA ILE A 201 -1.29 20.00 1.05
C ILE A 201 -1.14 21.52 0.98
N ALA A 202 0.00 22.07 1.42
CA ALA A 202 0.26 23.51 1.32
C ALA A 202 0.26 23.99 -0.15
N CYS A 203 0.94 23.28 -1.06
CA CYS A 203 0.91 23.58 -2.50
C CYS A 203 -0.51 23.51 -3.06
N LEU A 204 -1.31 22.52 -2.66
CA LEU A 204 -2.69 22.38 -3.10
C LEU A 204 -3.56 23.55 -2.62
N ILE A 205 -3.45 23.94 -1.35
CA ILE A 205 -4.17 25.10 -0.80
C ILE A 205 -3.78 26.38 -1.55
N MET A 206 -2.48 26.61 -1.78
CA MET A 206 -2.00 27.75 -2.55
C MET A 206 -2.50 27.75 -3.98
N TYR A 207 -2.55 26.58 -4.64
CA TYR A 207 -3.16 26.45 -5.96
C TYR A 207 -4.64 26.84 -5.95
N PHE A 208 -5.42 26.40 -4.95
CA PHE A 208 -6.83 26.80 -4.84
C PHE A 208 -7.02 28.30 -4.60
N LEU A 209 -6.14 28.94 -3.83
CA LEU A 209 -6.23 30.38 -3.51
C LEU A 209 -5.77 31.27 -4.67
N THR A 210 -4.63 30.94 -5.30
CA THR A 210 -4.00 31.79 -6.31
C THR A 210 -4.40 31.41 -7.75
N ARG A 211 -4.85 30.17 -7.98
CA ARG A 211 -5.05 29.57 -9.31
C ARG A 211 -3.81 29.63 -10.21
N ASP A 212 -2.62 29.74 -9.62
CA ASP A 212 -1.36 29.75 -10.36
C ASP A 212 -0.86 28.30 -10.57
N ARG A 213 -0.65 27.96 -11.84
CA ARG A 213 -0.22 26.65 -12.34
C ARG A 213 1.15 26.22 -11.82
N ARG A 214 1.99 27.16 -11.35
CA ARG A 214 3.25 26.83 -10.68
C ARG A 214 3.03 26.02 -9.39
N TYR A 215 1.98 26.34 -8.63
CA TYR A 215 1.64 25.58 -7.42
C TYR A 215 1.06 24.20 -7.77
N GLU A 216 0.33 24.08 -8.88
CA GLU A 216 -0.13 22.80 -9.42
C GLU A 216 1.06 21.89 -9.81
N LEU A 217 2.05 22.45 -10.50
CA LEU A 217 3.28 21.73 -10.86
C LEU A 217 4.07 21.32 -9.60
N GLY A 218 4.20 22.23 -8.63
CA GLY A 218 4.81 21.94 -7.34
C GLY A 218 4.12 20.82 -6.59
N PHE A 219 2.78 20.85 -6.53
CA PHE A 219 1.97 19.79 -5.94
C PHE A 219 2.20 18.43 -6.61
N ASN A 220 2.11 18.37 -7.95
CA ASN A 220 2.35 17.13 -8.70
C ASN A 220 3.79 16.61 -8.51
N GLY A 221 4.78 17.50 -8.47
CA GLY A 221 6.17 17.13 -8.22
C GLY A 221 6.40 16.54 -6.83
N VAL A 222 5.84 17.15 -5.79
CA VAL A 222 5.93 16.63 -4.41
C VAL A 222 5.18 15.30 -4.29
N LEU A 223 3.99 15.20 -4.88
CA LEU A 223 3.20 13.98 -4.88
C LEU A 223 3.91 12.83 -5.62
N LEU A 224 4.62 13.12 -6.72
CA LEU A 224 5.46 12.16 -7.42
C LEU A 224 6.51 11.57 -6.48
N VAL A 225 7.25 12.42 -5.77
CA VAL A 225 8.28 11.99 -4.81
C VAL A 225 7.67 11.13 -3.70
N VAL A 226 6.53 11.54 -3.15
CA VAL A 226 5.80 10.75 -2.13
C VAL A 226 5.44 9.36 -2.66
N VAL A 227 4.86 9.28 -3.85
CA VAL A 227 4.42 8.01 -4.45
C VAL A 227 5.62 7.12 -4.80
N MET A 228 6.73 7.69 -5.26
CA MET A 228 7.97 6.95 -5.54
C MET A 228 8.55 6.35 -4.24
N ILE A 229 8.67 7.14 -3.17
CA ILE A 229 9.16 6.66 -1.86
C ILE A 229 8.22 5.60 -1.28
N SER A 230 6.90 5.84 -1.33
CA SER A 230 5.88 4.88 -0.89
C SER A 230 5.96 3.57 -1.68
N SER A 231 6.14 3.64 -3.00
CA SER A 231 6.29 2.47 -3.87
C SER A 231 7.54 1.66 -3.55
N LEU A 232 8.68 2.32 -3.37
CA LEU A 232 9.94 1.68 -2.96
C LEU A 232 9.81 0.99 -1.60
N TYR A 233 9.19 1.68 -0.63
CA TYR A 233 8.94 1.12 0.70
C TYR A 233 8.01 -0.09 0.62
N HIS A 234 6.90 0.04 -0.09
CA HIS A 234 5.90 -1.02 -0.22
C HIS A 234 6.48 -2.24 -0.95
N ALA A 235 7.31 -2.05 -1.97
CA ALA A 235 8.03 -3.16 -2.64
C ALA A 235 8.90 -3.96 -1.66
N GLN A 236 9.54 -3.31 -0.68
CA GLN A 236 10.34 -4.00 0.35
C GLN A 236 9.47 -4.80 1.33
N VAL A 237 8.27 -4.28 1.63
CA VAL A 237 7.28 -4.97 2.47
C VAL A 237 6.78 -6.23 1.75
N VAL A 238 6.44 -6.14 0.47
CA VAL A 238 5.98 -7.29 -0.34
C VAL A 238 7.02 -8.41 -0.40
N HIS A 239 8.31 -8.08 -0.46
CA HIS A 239 9.39 -9.07 -0.48
C HIS A 239 9.79 -9.58 0.92
N GLY A 240 9.09 -9.20 1.99
CA GLY A 240 9.37 -9.69 3.35
C GLY A 240 10.72 -9.25 3.91
N ARG A 241 11.32 -8.18 3.37
CA ARG A 241 12.68 -7.79 3.74
C ARG A 241 12.73 -7.04 5.07
N ARG A 242 11.65 -6.32 5.43
CA ARG A 242 11.55 -5.57 6.69
C ARG A 242 10.71 -6.25 7.76
N PHE A 243 9.64 -6.94 7.35
CA PHE A 243 8.68 -7.57 8.25
C PHE A 243 8.42 -9.01 7.82
N GLU A 244 8.08 -9.87 8.78
CA GLU A 244 7.54 -11.19 8.47
C GLU A 244 6.29 -11.03 7.61
N VAL A 245 6.27 -11.71 6.47
CA VAL A 245 5.18 -11.61 5.50
C VAL A 245 3.93 -12.20 6.11
N ILE A 246 2.92 -11.37 6.37
CA ILE A 246 1.59 -11.84 6.73
C ILE A 246 0.93 -12.35 5.45
N PHE A 247 1.04 -13.66 5.19
CA PHE A 247 0.50 -14.34 4.01
C PHE A 247 -1.01 -14.20 3.76
N LYS A 248 -1.74 -13.50 4.64
CA LYS A 248 -3.18 -13.23 4.51
C LYS A 248 -3.48 -11.87 3.87
N ASP A 249 -2.48 -10.98 3.76
CA ASP A 249 -2.67 -9.61 3.29
C ASP A 249 -2.29 -9.40 1.81
N ASN A 250 -2.23 -10.47 0.99
CA ASN A 250 -1.80 -10.40 -0.42
C ASN A 250 -2.68 -9.43 -1.23
N VAL A 251 -3.99 -9.45 -0.98
CA VAL A 251 -4.97 -8.58 -1.66
C VAL A 251 -4.69 -7.12 -1.32
N PHE A 252 -4.40 -6.82 -0.05
CA PHE A 252 -4.08 -5.46 0.38
C PHE A 252 -2.84 -4.95 -0.32
N CYS A 253 -1.77 -5.74 -0.33
CA CYS A 253 -0.55 -5.38 -1.04
C CYS A 253 -0.81 -5.10 -2.52
N ALA A 254 -1.55 -5.98 -3.20
CA ALA A 254 -1.86 -5.83 -4.62
C ALA A 254 -2.68 -4.57 -4.92
N VAL A 255 -3.67 -4.25 -4.08
CA VAL A 255 -4.46 -3.03 -4.16
C VAL A 255 -3.58 -1.80 -4.01
N THR A 256 -2.64 -1.79 -3.06
CA THR A 256 -1.70 -0.68 -2.89
C THR A 256 -0.84 -0.46 -4.14
N ILE A 257 -0.42 -1.54 -4.83
CA ILE A 257 0.26 -1.41 -6.14
C ILE A 257 -0.67 -0.73 -7.16
N GLY A 258 -1.94 -1.15 -7.22
CA GLY A 258 -2.94 -0.54 -8.10
C GLY A 258 -3.20 0.95 -7.79
N VAL A 259 -3.26 1.32 -6.50
CA VAL A 259 -3.37 2.73 -6.07
C VAL A 259 -2.14 3.53 -6.49
N HIS A 260 -0.93 2.99 -6.32
CA HIS A 260 0.29 3.64 -6.80
C HIS A 260 0.26 3.84 -8.32
N PHE A 261 -0.22 2.86 -9.09
CA PHE A 261 -0.41 3.00 -10.53
C PHE A 261 -1.37 4.15 -10.89
N VAL A 262 -2.56 4.19 -10.28
CA VAL A 262 -3.54 5.25 -10.54
C VAL A 262 -2.97 6.63 -10.18
N LEU A 263 -2.28 6.76 -9.05
CA LEU A 263 -1.63 8.02 -8.65
C LEU A 263 -0.54 8.43 -9.65
N LEU A 264 0.35 7.51 -10.05
CA LEU A 264 1.39 7.80 -11.04
C LEU A 264 0.79 8.17 -12.40
N PHE A 265 -0.31 7.55 -12.80
CA PHE A 265 -1.05 7.91 -14.01
C PHE A 265 -1.59 9.34 -13.93
N THR A 266 -2.29 9.70 -12.85
CA THR A 266 -2.83 11.05 -12.64
C THR A 266 -1.73 12.11 -12.69
N ILE A 267 -0.64 11.87 -11.96
CA ILE A 267 0.51 12.77 -11.90
C ILE A 267 1.14 12.91 -13.28
N SER A 268 1.38 11.80 -13.98
CA SER A 268 2.00 11.81 -15.31
C SER A 268 1.14 12.55 -16.33
N HIS A 269 -0.17 12.32 -16.32
CA HIS A 269 -1.11 13.03 -17.21
C HIS A 269 -1.10 14.53 -16.94
N ASN A 270 -1.22 14.95 -15.67
CA ASN A 270 -1.17 16.37 -15.29
C ASN A 270 0.16 17.01 -15.68
N LEU A 271 1.30 16.32 -15.50
CA LEU A 271 2.62 16.82 -15.89
C LEU A 271 2.72 17.02 -17.42
N ILE A 272 2.23 16.05 -18.21
CA ILE A 272 2.20 16.17 -19.68
C ILE A 272 1.37 17.39 -20.09
N GLN A 273 0.17 17.55 -19.52
CA GLN A 273 -0.70 18.70 -19.81
C GLN A 273 -0.05 20.04 -19.43
N ASN A 274 0.64 20.08 -18.29
CA ASN A 274 1.40 21.25 -17.86
C ASN A 274 2.50 21.63 -18.85
N ILE A 275 3.27 20.65 -19.34
CA ILE A 275 4.34 20.86 -20.31
C ILE A 275 3.80 21.31 -21.67
N MET A 276 2.69 20.73 -22.15
CA MET A 276 2.11 21.06 -23.45
C MET A 276 1.57 22.48 -23.48
N GLN A 277 0.79 22.88 -22.47
CA GLN A 277 0.29 24.26 -22.39
C GLN A 277 1.43 25.29 -22.28
N PHE A 278 2.53 24.95 -21.58
CA PHE A 278 3.69 25.84 -21.53
C PHE A 278 4.36 26.00 -22.90
N LYS A 279 4.36 24.96 -23.75
CA LYS A 279 4.86 25.08 -25.13
C LYS A 279 3.97 25.96 -26.00
N GLU A 280 2.65 25.84 -25.88
CA GLU A 280 1.69 26.66 -26.64
C GLU A 280 1.76 28.15 -26.30
N LEU A 281 2.07 28.49 -25.04
CA LEU A 281 2.23 29.89 -24.62
C LEU A 281 3.52 30.57 -25.13
N ASN A 282 4.52 29.78 -25.54
CA ASN A 282 5.83 30.29 -25.97
C ASN A 282 6.08 30.14 -27.48
N ALA A 283 5.13 29.59 -28.23
CA ALA A 283 5.16 29.44 -29.68
C ALA A 283 4.41 30.58 -30.37
#